data_AF-A0A7S1FMY3-F1
#
_entry.id   AF-A0A7S1FMY3-F1
#
_cell.length_a   1.000
_cell.length_b   1.000
_cell.length_c   1.000
_cell.angle_alpha   90.00
_cell.angle_beta   90.00
_cell.angle_gamma   90.00
#
_symmetry.space_group_name_H-M   'P 1'
#
loop_
_entity.id
_entity.type
_entity.pdbx_description
1 polymer ?
#
loop_
_entity_poly.entity_id
_entity_poly.type
_entity_poly.pdbx_seq_one_letter_code
_entity_poly.pdbx_strand_id
1 'polypeptide(L)'
;TTAVTLTKVAIVVFVIVAGSFYVNTDHYVPYVPVGFGLTGVVRGATSCFFGYLGFDEVCCVAGESLRPTKDVPRAIFLTLAAISALYVAASFVLVGMVPYTHVSDTSGFPDALSEVGLGWAGNVAAAGEVATLPIVILIGLMAQPWLMAALAEDGFLILWGQ
;
A
#
# COMPACT_ATOMS: atom_id res chain seq x y z
N THR A 1 -10.48 -3.93 -13.53
CA THR A 1 -9.51 -3.20 -12.66
C THR A 1 -10.18 -2.14 -11.81
N THR A 2 -10.94 -1.19 -12.38
CA THR A 2 -11.56 -0.08 -11.63
C THR A 2 -12.43 -0.50 -10.44
N ALA A 3 -13.29 -1.52 -10.61
CA ALA A 3 -14.13 -2.03 -9.52
C ALA A 3 -13.29 -2.58 -8.35
N VAL A 4 -12.21 -3.32 -8.65
CA VAL A 4 -11.30 -3.85 -7.63
C VAL A 4 -10.56 -2.73 -6.92
N THR A 5 -10.06 -1.74 -7.67
CA THR A 5 -9.37 -0.58 -7.10
C THR A 5 -10.28 0.20 -6.15
N LEU A 6 -11.54 0.44 -6.56
CA LEU A 6 -12.56 1.07 -5.72
C LEU A 6 -12.80 0.26 -4.44
N THR A 7 -12.96 -1.06 -4.56
CA THR A 7 -13.14 -1.94 -3.39
C THR A 7 -11.95 -1.87 -2.45
N LYS A 8 -10.71 -1.92 -2.95
CA LYS A 8 -9.50 -1.82 -2.11
C LYS A 8 -9.44 -0.50 -1.37
N VAL A 9 -9.64 0.61 -2.07
CA VAL A 9 -9.65 1.95 -1.46
C VAL A 9 -10.79 2.07 -0.44
N ALA A 10 -11.96 1.52 -0.74
CA ALA A 10 -13.10 1.52 0.18
C ALA A 10 -12.80 0.75 1.47
N ILE A 11 -12.13 -0.41 1.40
CA ILE A 11 -11.71 -1.17 2.58
C ILE A 11 -10.72 -0.36 3.43
N VAL A 12 -9.71 0.26 2.80
CA VAL A 12 -8.73 1.08 3.52
C VAL A 12 -9.40 2.28 4.20
N VAL A 13 -10.26 3.00 3.49
CA VAL A 13 -11.00 4.14 4.06
C VAL A 13 -11.93 3.67 5.18
N PHE A 14 -12.60 2.54 5.02
CA PHE A 14 -13.44 1.94 6.06
C PHE A 14 -12.64 1.66 7.34
N VAL A 15 -11.47 1.04 7.23
CA VAL A 15 -10.60 0.76 8.38
C VAL A 15 -10.11 2.03 9.05
N ILE A 16 -9.69 3.04 8.28
CA ILE A 16 -9.27 4.35 8.81
C ILE A 16 -10.41 5.00 9.59
N VAL A 17 -11.61 5.03 9.01
CA VAL A 17 -12.78 5.65 9.64
C VAL A 17 -13.20 4.86 10.89
N ALA A 18 -13.34 3.53 10.80
CA ALA A 18 -13.70 2.69 11.94
C ALA A 18 -12.68 2.79 13.07
N GLY A 19 -11.39 2.73 12.75
CA GLY A 19 -10.31 2.84 13.71
C GLY A 19 -10.20 4.23 14.35
N SER A 20 -10.53 5.30 13.61
CA SER A 20 -10.45 6.67 14.13
C SER A 20 -11.33 6.92 15.37
N PHE A 21 -12.42 6.17 15.53
CA PHE A 21 -13.29 6.25 16.72
C PHE A 21 -12.68 5.63 17.98
N TYR A 22 -11.63 4.82 17.84
CA TYR A 22 -10.98 4.06 18.92
C TYR A 22 -9.55 4.55 19.17
N VAL A 23 -9.18 5.71 18.64
CA VAL A 23 -7.86 6.32 18.86
C VAL A 23 -7.77 6.84 20.29
N ASN A 24 -6.78 6.33 21.03
CA ASN A 24 -6.36 6.89 22.30
C ASN A 24 -5.06 7.67 22.13
N THR A 25 -5.04 8.94 22.53
CA THR A 25 -3.86 9.81 22.44
C THR A 25 -2.70 9.36 23.32
N ASP A 26 -2.97 8.59 24.37
CA ASP A 26 -1.95 8.08 25.28
C ASP A 26 -0.98 7.10 24.58
N HIS A 27 -1.44 6.41 23.53
CA HIS A 27 -0.61 5.50 22.76
C HIS A 27 0.47 6.20 21.92
N TYR A 28 0.35 7.51 21.70
CA TYR A 28 1.38 8.31 21.01
C TYR A 28 2.57 8.65 21.90
N VAL A 29 2.55 8.29 23.19
CA VAL A 29 3.63 8.57 24.14
C VAL A 29 4.31 7.27 24.55
N PRO A 30 5.62 7.09 24.30
CA PRO A 30 6.54 7.98 23.57
C PRO A 30 6.39 7.89 22.04
N TYR A 31 6.37 9.03 21.34
CA TYR A 31 6.17 9.09 19.87
C TYR A 31 7.31 8.41 19.10
N VAL A 32 8.53 8.56 19.61
CA VAL A 32 9.69 7.78 19.19
C VAL A 32 10.25 7.11 20.44
N PRO A 33 10.14 5.78 20.58
CA PRO A 33 10.71 5.10 21.73
C PRO A 33 12.23 5.28 21.74
N VAL A 34 12.78 5.53 22.93
CA VAL A 34 14.21 5.84 23.12
C VAL A 34 15.16 4.76 22.58
N GLY A 35 14.71 3.50 22.51
CA GLY A 35 15.48 2.38 21.97
C GLY A 35 15.55 2.33 20.45
N PHE A 36 14.62 2.98 19.73
CA PHE A 36 14.61 3.01 18.27
C PHE A 36 15.28 4.26 17.71
N GLY A 37 15.04 5.43 18.33
CA GLY A 37 15.62 6.70 17.90
C GLY A 37 15.46 6.98 16.39
N LEU A 38 16.38 7.77 15.83
CA LEU A 38 16.42 8.06 14.38
C LEU A 38 16.68 6.81 13.53
N THR A 39 17.49 5.87 14.02
CA THR A 39 17.86 4.66 13.29
C THR A 39 16.65 3.76 13.03
N GLY A 40 15.76 3.61 14.00
CA GLY A 40 14.52 2.86 13.86
C GLY A 40 13.54 3.52 12.89
N VAL A 41 13.44 4.85 12.90
CA VAL A 41 12.62 5.61 11.95
C VAL A 41 13.11 5.38 10.51
N VAL A 42 14.44 5.47 10.28
CA VAL A 42 15.02 5.23 8.95
C VAL A 42 14.77 3.78 8.51
N ARG A 43 14.95 2.81 9.40
CA ARG A 43 14.68 1.39 9.10
C ARG A 43 13.20 1.16 8.74
N GLY A 44 12.27 1.73 9.51
CA GLY A 44 10.84 1.67 9.21
C GLY A 44 10.50 2.33 7.89
N ALA A 45 11.08 3.50 7.59
CA ALA A 45 10.89 4.20 6.32
C ALA A 45 11.33 3.34 5.12
N THR A 46 12.47 2.65 5.23
CA THR A 46 12.92 1.70 4.19
C THR A 46 11.95 0.54 4.00
N SER A 47 11.36 0.01 5.07
CA SER A 47 10.32 -1.04 4.96
C SER A 47 9.05 -0.50 4.31
N CYS A 48 8.61 0.70 4.67
CA CYS A 48 7.42 1.33 4.08
C CYS A 48 7.61 1.64 2.58
N PHE A 49 8.85 1.81 2.11
CA PHE A 49 9.14 2.02 0.69
C PHE A 49 8.59 0.89 -0.19
N PHE A 50 8.59 -0.35 0.29
CA PHE A 50 8.00 -1.49 -0.43
C PHE A 50 6.50 -1.29 -0.72
N GLY A 51 5.78 -0.57 0.15
CA GLY A 51 4.37 -0.25 -0.05
C GLY A 51 4.09 0.77 -1.16
N TYR A 52 5.14 1.41 -1.70
CA TYR A 52 5.05 2.35 -2.82
C TYR A 52 5.49 1.74 -4.16
N LEU A 53 5.90 0.46 -4.18
CA LEU A 53 6.21 -0.24 -5.43
C LEU A 53 4.94 -0.42 -6.27
N GLY A 54 5.07 -0.29 -7.59
CA GLY A 54 3.96 -0.37 -8.55
C GLY A 54 3.60 0.97 -9.21
N PHE A 55 4.20 2.09 -8.82
CA PHE A 55 4.00 3.36 -9.54
C PHE A 55 4.55 3.30 -10.99
N ASP A 56 5.52 2.44 -11.23
CA ASP A 56 6.19 2.20 -12.52
C ASP A 56 5.30 1.45 -13.51
N GLU A 57 4.30 0.69 -13.04
CA GLU A 57 3.29 0.06 -13.90
C GLU A 57 2.48 1.10 -14.68
N VAL A 58 2.29 2.30 -14.12
CA VAL A 58 1.62 3.42 -14.80
C VAL A 58 2.36 3.81 -16.07
N CYS A 59 3.70 3.67 -16.09
CA CYS A 59 4.52 3.95 -17.25
C CYS A 59 4.35 2.89 -18.35
N CYS A 60 4.09 1.63 -18.00
CA CYS A 60 3.83 0.57 -18.98
C CYS A 60 2.52 0.81 -19.74
N VAL A 61 1.50 1.36 -19.07
CA VAL A 61 0.19 1.67 -19.68
C VAL A 61 0.15 3.08 -20.30
N ALA A 62 1.24 3.84 -20.22
CA ALA A 62 1.35 5.17 -20.81
C ALA A 62 1.10 5.17 -22.34
N GLY A 63 1.43 4.06 -23.01
CA GLY A 63 1.23 3.90 -24.46
C GLY A 63 -0.24 3.89 -24.91
N GLU A 64 -1.16 3.55 -24.01
CA GLU A 64 -2.61 3.58 -24.27
C GLU A 64 -3.25 4.94 -23.94
N SER A 65 -2.47 5.90 -23.44
CA SER A 65 -2.96 7.23 -23.10
C SER A 65 -3.12 8.11 -24.33
N LEU A 66 -4.25 8.83 -24.42
CA LEU A 66 -4.49 9.82 -25.48
C LEU A 66 -3.46 10.96 -25.49
N ARG A 67 -2.87 11.31 -24.33
CA ARG A 67 -1.86 12.39 -24.19
C ARG A 67 -0.80 12.04 -23.14
N PRO A 68 0.16 11.16 -23.49
CA PRO A 68 1.11 10.62 -22.52
C PRO A 68 2.00 11.68 -21.88
N THR A 69 2.43 12.69 -22.64
CA THR A 69 3.36 13.74 -22.15
C THR A 69 2.81 14.61 -21.03
N LYS A 70 1.48 14.69 -20.86
CA LYS A 70 0.85 15.52 -19.82
C LYS A 70 0.06 14.70 -18.80
N ASP A 71 -0.60 13.64 -19.25
CA ASP A 71 -1.55 12.92 -18.41
C ASP A 71 -0.83 11.88 -17.53
N VAL A 72 0.25 11.25 -18.03
CA VAL A 72 1.06 10.28 -17.27
C VAL A 72 1.78 10.91 -16.07
N PRO A 73 2.56 12.00 -16.21
CA PRO A 73 3.25 12.59 -15.05
C PRO A 73 2.25 13.10 -14.00
N ARG A 74 1.13 13.68 -14.43
CA ARG A 74 0.07 14.12 -13.50
C ARG A 74 -0.57 12.96 -12.76
N ALA A 75 -0.84 11.85 -13.45
CA ALA A 75 -1.39 10.66 -12.83
C ALA A 75 -0.46 10.12 -11.74
N ILE A 76 0.84 9.99 -12.03
CA ILE A 76 1.85 9.50 -11.07
C ILE A 76 1.90 10.39 -9.82
N PHE A 77 2.01 11.70 -9.98
CA PHE A 77 2.06 12.61 -8.83
C PHE A 77 0.79 12.57 -7.99
N LEU A 78 -0.38 12.54 -8.65
CA LEU A 78 -1.66 12.54 -7.96
C LEU A 78 -1.91 11.23 -7.21
N THR A 79 -1.55 10.08 -7.79
CA THR A 79 -1.68 8.78 -7.13
C THR A 79 -0.70 8.63 -5.97
N LEU A 80 0.57 9.01 -6.15
CA LEU A 80 1.56 8.99 -5.06
C LEU A 80 1.15 9.88 -3.90
N ALA A 81 0.74 11.12 -4.17
CA ALA A 81 0.32 12.04 -3.11
C ALA A 81 -0.92 11.53 -2.37
N ALA A 82 -1.91 10.99 -3.09
CA ALA A 82 -3.13 10.44 -2.49
C ALA A 82 -2.84 9.20 -1.62
N ILE A 83 -2.00 8.28 -2.10
CA ILE A 83 -1.62 7.07 -1.36
C ILE A 83 -0.77 7.44 -0.14
N SER A 84 0.16 8.38 -0.27
CA SER A 84 0.94 8.86 0.87
C SER A 84 0.06 9.44 1.97
N ALA A 85 -0.96 10.23 1.61
CA ALA A 85 -1.91 10.75 2.59
C ALA A 85 -2.69 9.62 3.29
N LEU A 86 -3.15 8.63 2.54
CA LEU A 86 -3.84 7.46 3.10
C LEU A 86 -2.95 6.64 4.03
N TYR A 87 -1.69 6.41 3.66
CA TYR A 87 -0.73 5.65 4.49
C TYR A 87 -0.42 6.38 5.79
N VAL A 88 -0.17 7.70 5.74
CA VAL A 88 0.07 8.49 6.96
C VAL A 88 -1.16 8.46 7.87
N ALA A 89 -2.36 8.65 7.32
CA ALA A 89 -3.60 8.58 8.09
C ALA A 89 -3.81 7.19 8.71
N ALA A 90 -3.60 6.13 7.94
CA ALA A 90 -3.75 4.75 8.40
C ALA A 90 -2.75 4.40 9.50
N SER A 91 -1.47 4.79 9.35
CA SER A 91 -0.45 4.58 10.38
C SER A 91 -0.78 5.34 11.67
N PHE A 92 -1.30 6.57 11.56
CA PHE A 92 -1.69 7.36 12.72
C PHE A 92 -2.86 6.72 13.48
N VAL A 93 -3.86 6.20 12.75
CA VAL A 93 -4.98 5.47 13.34
C VAL A 93 -4.52 4.17 13.98
N LEU A 94 -3.66 3.40 13.31
CA LEU A 94 -3.17 2.11 13.81
C LEU A 94 -2.44 2.26 15.15
N VAL A 95 -1.47 3.18 15.23
CA VAL A 95 -0.74 3.48 16.47
C VAL A 95 -1.64 4.10 17.54
N GLY A 96 -2.69 4.81 17.12
CA GLY A 96 -3.70 5.35 18.03
C GLY A 96 -4.60 4.27 18.66
N MET A 97 -4.89 3.19 17.94
CA MET A 97 -5.77 2.12 18.41
C MET A 97 -5.07 1.20 19.41
N VAL A 98 -3.82 0.82 19.13
CA VAL A 98 -3.09 -0.21 19.89
C VAL A 98 -1.63 0.25 20.10
N PRO A 99 -1.03 0.02 21.29
CA PRO A 99 0.37 0.35 21.53
C PRO A 99 1.30 -0.35 20.54
N TYR A 100 2.38 0.33 20.13
CA TYR A 100 3.31 -0.14 19.09
C TYR A 100 3.90 -1.54 19.33
N THR A 101 3.91 -2.03 20.58
CA THR A 101 4.41 -3.35 20.97
C THR A 101 3.45 -4.50 20.66
N HIS A 102 2.17 -4.21 20.47
CA HIS A 102 1.12 -5.22 20.21
C HIS A 102 0.70 -5.23 18.74
N VAL A 103 1.28 -4.35 17.91
CA VAL A 103 1.02 -4.37 16.46
C VAL A 103 1.60 -5.65 15.88
N SER A 104 0.73 -6.45 15.28
CA SER A 104 1.08 -7.70 14.60
C SER A 104 1.91 -7.46 13.34
N ASP A 105 2.99 -8.24 13.16
CA ASP A 105 3.82 -8.20 11.95
C ASP A 105 3.11 -8.77 10.71
N THR A 106 2.09 -9.62 10.90
CA THR A 106 1.37 -10.29 9.80
C THR A 106 0.08 -9.59 9.41
N SER A 107 -0.67 -9.06 10.38
CA SER A 107 -2.06 -8.61 10.20
C SER A 107 -2.36 -7.38 11.06
N GLY A 108 -1.62 -6.29 10.78
CA GLY A 108 -1.68 -5.06 11.58
C GLY A 108 -3.10 -4.52 11.82
N PHE A 109 -3.86 -4.22 10.76
CA PHE A 109 -5.21 -3.63 10.92
C PHE A 109 -6.28 -4.61 11.43
N PRO A 110 -6.41 -5.84 10.90
CA PRO A 110 -7.41 -6.79 11.40
C PRO A 110 -7.23 -7.15 12.87
N ASP A 111 -5.99 -7.35 13.31
CA ASP A 111 -5.68 -7.69 14.70
C ASP A 111 -5.92 -6.48 15.61
N ALA A 112 -5.46 -5.29 15.20
CA ALA A 112 -5.70 -4.07 15.96
C ALA A 112 -7.20 -3.75 16.14
N LEU A 113 -8.02 -3.95 15.09
CA LEU A 113 -9.47 -3.80 15.16
C LEU A 113 -10.10 -4.83 16.12
N SER A 114 -9.57 -6.05 16.13
CA SER A 114 -10.05 -7.10 17.02
C SER A 114 -9.71 -6.83 18.49
N GLU A 115 -8.53 -6.26 18.77
CA GLU A 115 -8.11 -5.88 20.12
C GLU A 115 -8.96 -4.75 20.73
N VAL A 116 -9.38 -3.77 19.92
CA VAL A 116 -10.25 -2.67 20.41
C VAL A 116 -11.73 -3.07 20.55
N GLY A 117 -12.07 -4.35 20.34
CA GLY A 117 -13.43 -4.88 20.45
C GLY A 117 -14.26 -4.81 19.16
N LEU A 118 -13.66 -4.40 18.03
CA LEU A 118 -14.26 -4.38 16.70
C LEU A 118 -13.88 -5.61 15.86
N GLY A 119 -13.91 -6.81 16.44
CA GLY A 119 -13.55 -8.04 15.73
C GLY A 119 -14.36 -8.30 14.45
N TRP A 120 -15.60 -7.80 14.37
CA TRP A 120 -16.39 -7.88 13.14
C TRP A 120 -15.79 -7.03 12.01
N ALA A 121 -15.28 -5.83 12.33
CA ALA A 121 -14.62 -4.97 11.36
C ALA A 121 -13.24 -5.53 10.98
N GLY A 122 -12.53 -6.13 11.93
CA GLY A 122 -11.29 -6.86 11.68
C GLY A 122 -11.49 -8.00 10.70
N ASN A 123 -12.53 -8.81 10.87
CA ASN A 123 -12.86 -9.91 9.95
C ASN A 123 -13.21 -9.42 8.54
N VAL A 124 -13.94 -8.30 8.42
CA VAL A 124 -14.27 -7.69 7.12
C VAL A 124 -13.00 -7.17 6.44
N ALA A 125 -12.11 -6.50 7.18
CA ALA A 125 -10.84 -6.02 6.66
C ALA A 125 -9.96 -7.19 6.19
N ALA A 126 -9.78 -8.23 7.02
CA ALA A 126 -9.01 -9.41 6.66
C ALA A 126 -9.56 -10.12 5.41
N ALA A 127 -10.88 -10.28 5.32
CA ALA A 127 -11.51 -10.89 4.14
C ALA A 127 -11.25 -10.05 2.87
N GLY A 128 -11.34 -8.72 2.99
CA GLY A 128 -11.06 -7.79 1.91
C GLY A 128 -9.59 -7.79 1.46
N GLU A 129 -8.66 -7.85 2.41
CA GLU A 129 -7.22 -7.99 2.14
C GLU A 129 -6.93 -9.29 1.40
N VAL A 130 -7.37 -10.43 1.94
CA VAL A 130 -7.16 -11.75 1.33
C VAL A 130 -7.75 -11.84 -0.09
N ALA A 131 -8.93 -11.24 -0.31
CA ALA A 131 -9.55 -11.23 -1.63
C ALA A 131 -8.78 -10.39 -2.66
N THR A 132 -8.02 -9.38 -2.21
CA THR A 132 -7.38 -8.41 -3.11
C THR A 132 -5.89 -8.62 -3.30
N LEU A 133 -5.23 -9.35 -2.39
CA LEU A 133 -3.81 -9.71 -2.48
C LEU A 133 -3.43 -10.45 -3.79
N PRO A 134 -4.17 -11.50 -4.23
CA PRO A 134 -3.83 -12.20 -5.48
C PRO A 134 -3.88 -11.29 -6.70
N ILE A 135 -4.77 -10.29 -6.68
CA ILE A 135 -4.94 -9.36 -7.79
C ILE A 135 -3.73 -8.42 -7.91
N VAL A 136 -3.16 -8.00 -6.79
CA VAL A 136 -1.92 -7.19 -6.80
C VAL A 136 -0.77 -7.98 -7.42
N ILE A 137 -0.63 -9.24 -7.01
CA ILE A 137 0.41 -10.13 -7.55
C ILE A 137 0.22 -10.31 -9.06
N LEU A 138 -1.03 -10.51 -9.50
CA LEU A 138 -1.33 -10.68 -10.93
C LEU A 138 -0.98 -9.44 -11.75
N ILE A 139 -1.29 -8.23 -11.26
CA ILE A 139 -0.95 -6.98 -11.96
C ILE A 139 0.57 -6.82 -12.08
N GLY A 140 1.32 -7.10 -11.01
CA GLY A 140 2.78 -7.10 -11.02
C GLY A 140 3.37 -8.08 -12.04
N LEU A 141 2.82 -9.29 -12.11
CA LEU A 141 3.23 -10.29 -13.11
C LEU A 141 2.89 -9.85 -14.55
N MET A 142 1.83 -9.07 -14.75
CA MET A 142 1.45 -8.60 -16.09
C MET A 142 2.40 -7.53 -16.64
N ALA A 143 3.04 -6.71 -15.80
CA ALA A 143 3.98 -5.67 -16.26
C ALA A 143 5.33 -6.24 -16.72
N GLN A 144 5.81 -7.31 -16.06
CA GLN A 144 7.10 -7.94 -16.36
C GLN A 144 7.30 -8.39 -17.82
N PRO A 145 6.36 -9.10 -18.49
CA PRO A 145 6.56 -9.54 -19.87
C PRO A 145 6.67 -8.39 -20.87
N TRP A 146 6.03 -7.24 -20.62
CA TRP A 146 6.14 -6.07 -21.51
C TRP A 146 7.54 -5.48 -21.46
N LEU A 147 8.11 -5.36 -20.26
CA LEU A 147 9.49 -4.92 -20.08
C LEU A 147 10.47 -5.88 -20.75
N MET A 148 10.28 -7.20 -20.57
CA MET A 148 11.13 -8.22 -21.18
C MET A 148 11.04 -8.22 -22.71
N ALA A 149 9.86 -7.98 -23.27
CA ALA A 149 9.68 -7.85 -24.72
C ALA A 149 10.41 -6.62 -25.27
N ALA A 150 10.27 -5.45 -24.63
CA ALA A 150 10.97 -4.24 -25.03
C ALA A 150 12.51 -4.41 -24.96
N LEU A 151 13.02 -5.03 -23.89
CA LEU A 151 14.45 -5.33 -23.75
C LEU A 151 14.97 -6.32 -24.81
N ALA A 152 14.13 -7.26 -25.27
CA ALA A 152 14.48 -8.21 -26.32
C ALA A 152 14.48 -7.56 -27.72
N GLU A 153 13.55 -6.63 -27.99
CA GLU A 153 13.55 -5.81 -29.21
C GLU A 153 14.79 -4.91 -29.31
N ASP A 154 15.23 -4.34 -28.19
CA ASP A 154 16.46 -3.55 -28.09
C ASP A 154 17.75 -4.39 -28.12
N GLY A 155 17.63 -5.72 -28.19
CA GLY A 155 18.77 -6.65 -28.30
C GLY A 155 19.53 -6.91 -26.99
N PHE A 156 19.01 -6.47 -25.84
CA PHE A 156 19.61 -6.71 -24.52
C PHE A 156 19.27 -8.09 -23.93
N LEU A 157 18.28 -8.80 -24.49
CA LEU A 157 17.88 -10.16 -24.10
C LEU A 157 17.73 -11.08 -25.32
N ILE A 158 17.93 -12.39 -25.11
CA ILE A 158 17.68 -13.41 -26.15
C ILE A 158 16.19 -13.43 -26.49
N LEU A 159 15.88 -13.16 -27.75
CA LEU A 159 14.55 -13.42 -28.32
C LEU A 159 14.33 -14.93 -28.39
N TRP A 160 13.39 -15.44 -27.61
CA TRP A 160 13.00 -16.86 -27.72
C TRP A 160 12.14 -17.02 -28.98
N GLY A 161 12.75 -17.46 -30.09
CA GLY A 161 12.05 -17.66 -31.37
C GLY A 161 12.81 -17.28 -32.65
N GLN A 162 14.14 -17.16 -32.61
CA GLN A 162 15.02 -17.13 -33.80
C GLN A 162 16.03 -18.28 -33.71
#